data_AF-A0A4U3K403-F1
#
_entry.id   AF-A0A4U3K403-F1
#
_cell.length_a   1.000
_cell.length_b   1.000
_cell.length_c   1.000
_cell.angle_alpha   90.00
_cell.angle_beta   90.00
_cell.angle_gamma   90.00
#
_symmetry.space_group_name_H-M   'P 1'
#
loop_
_entity.id
_entity.type
_entity.pdbx_description
1 polymer ?
#
loop_
_entity_poly.entity_id
_entity_poly.type
_entity_poly.pdbx_seq_one_letter_code
_entity_poly.pdbx_strand_id
1 'polypeptide(L)'
;MFNHRHQKNKYFFVVIILLLVIIGLLIFLIVTGGTNSEKQTKSSSKTTQTTKISKESLKTIPQTMSSQQNSSTRLNEMNYTESEKRAITNEFLLWASKRAEIGGMAVTTRFFDHGASGKGDWYALTPDWQAILVQQQDSSRQNSYSIQALGGVTFYTSKDGTLGRSNKVMTSALAAGYNEVADLGKPIIKYLLGDDGEIYEYHSSGSFTDGFYEMDDKGNRQENGRPIQTFTLSADT
;
A
#
# COMPACT_ATOMS: atom_id res chain seq x y z
N MET A 1 -38.16 -15.31 1.57
CA MET A 1 -38.13 -13.97 0.96
C MET A 1 -36.68 -13.47 0.89
N PHE A 2 -35.85 -14.07 0.02
CA PHE A 2 -34.40 -13.77 -0.07
C PHE A 2 -34.07 -13.48 -1.53
N ASN A 3 -34.23 -12.23 -1.99
CA ASN A 3 -33.55 -11.80 -3.24
C ASN A 3 -33.50 -10.29 -3.50
N HIS A 4 -33.26 -9.46 -2.48
CA HIS A 4 -33.12 -8.01 -2.70
C HIS A 4 -31.82 -7.37 -2.21
N ARG A 5 -31.03 -8.06 -1.36
CA ARG A 5 -29.73 -7.55 -0.90
C ARG A 5 -28.55 -7.99 -1.77
N HIS A 6 -28.59 -9.20 -2.34
CA HIS A 6 -27.50 -9.72 -3.18
C HIS A 6 -27.44 -9.05 -4.58
N GLN A 7 -28.57 -8.47 -5.02
CA GLN A 7 -28.68 -7.72 -6.27
C GLN A 7 -28.01 -6.35 -6.16
N LYS A 8 -28.21 -5.62 -5.05
CA LYS A 8 -27.66 -4.26 -4.84
C LYS A 8 -26.13 -4.22 -4.89
N ASN A 9 -25.45 -5.24 -4.37
CA ASN A 9 -23.99 -5.30 -4.38
C ASN A 9 -23.44 -5.61 -5.78
N LYS A 10 -24.15 -6.42 -6.58
CA LYS A 10 -23.78 -6.66 -7.98
C LYS A 10 -23.86 -5.36 -8.80
N TYR A 11 -24.93 -4.59 -8.62
CA TYR A 11 -25.07 -3.31 -9.31
C TYR A 11 -24.03 -2.27 -8.83
N PHE A 12 -23.62 -2.30 -7.56
CA PHE A 12 -22.56 -1.42 -7.06
C PHE A 12 -21.21 -1.67 -7.75
N PHE A 13 -20.78 -2.93 -7.87
CA PHE A 13 -19.55 -3.27 -8.60
C PHE A 13 -19.65 -2.99 -10.10
N VAL A 14 -20.80 -3.26 -10.73
CA VAL A 14 -21.03 -2.94 -12.15
C VAL A 14 -20.96 -1.43 -12.40
N VAL A 15 -21.52 -0.61 -11.52
CA VAL A 15 -21.47 0.87 -11.63
C VAL A 15 -20.04 1.40 -11.46
N ILE A 16 -19.25 0.84 -10.54
CA ILE A 16 -17.83 1.21 -10.36
C ILE A 16 -17.01 0.84 -11.61
N ILE A 17 -17.19 -0.37 -12.15
CA ILE A 17 -16.49 -0.80 -13.37
C ILE A 17 -16.86 0.11 -14.56
N LEU A 18 -18.15 0.46 -14.70
CA LEU A 18 -18.61 1.34 -15.77
C LEU A 18 -18.02 2.76 -15.65
N LEU A 19 -17.93 3.29 -14.43
CA LEU A 19 -17.31 4.59 -14.14
C LEU A 19 -15.81 4.59 -14.49
N LEU A 20 -15.08 3.53 -14.15
CA LEU A 20 -13.66 3.41 -14.50
C LEU A 20 -13.43 3.33 -16.02
N VAL A 21 -14.32 2.67 -16.76
CA VAL A 21 -14.25 2.62 -18.24
C VAL A 21 -14.53 3.99 -18.86
N ILE A 22 -15.53 4.72 -18.35
CA ILE A 22 -15.85 6.07 -18.83
C ILE A 22 -14.71 7.05 -18.56
N ILE A 23 -14.10 6.99 -17.37
CA ILE A 23 -12.93 7.82 -17.01
C ILE A 23 -11.73 7.46 -17.91
N GLY A 24 -11.49 6.17 -18.17
CA GLY A 24 -10.45 5.72 -19.10
C GLY A 24 -10.63 6.24 -20.53
N LEU A 25 -11.87 6.24 -21.04
CA LEU A 25 -12.20 6.78 -22.37
C LEU A 25 -12.06 8.31 -22.44
N LEU A 26 -12.40 9.03 -21.38
CA LEU A 26 -12.22 10.49 -21.30
C LEU A 26 -10.73 10.88 -21.32
N ILE A 27 -9.87 10.13 -20.62
CA ILE A 27 -8.42 10.35 -20.63
C ILE A 27 -7.83 10.04 -22.03
N PHE A 28 -8.32 8.99 -22.69
CA PHE A 28 -7.89 8.62 -24.04
C PHE A 28 -8.21 9.69 -25.10
N LEU A 29 -9.34 10.39 -24.97
CA LEU A 29 -9.71 11.52 -25.83
C LEU A 29 -8.85 12.78 -25.61
N ILE A 30 -8.36 13.00 -24.39
CA ILE A 30 -7.47 14.14 -24.08
C ILE A 30 -6.05 13.90 -24.62
N VAL A 31 -5.58 12.65 -24.66
CA VAL A 31 -4.21 12.30 -25.10
C VAL A 31 -4.07 12.22 -26.63
N THR A 32 -5.17 12.04 -27.37
CA THR A 32 -5.14 11.91 -28.84
C THR A 32 -5.46 13.22 -29.60
N GLY A 33 -5.80 14.30 -28.91
CA GLY A 33 -6.14 15.60 -29.51
C GLY A 33 -5.15 16.71 -29.17
N GLY A 34 -3.95 16.71 -29.78
CA GLY A 34 -3.03 17.84 -29.64
C GLY A 34 -1.71 17.69 -30.38
N THR A 35 -1.69 17.93 -31.70
CA THR A 35 -0.46 18.13 -32.48
C THR A 35 -0.19 19.61 -32.74
N ASN A 36 1.06 20.00 -32.47
CA ASN A 36 1.88 21.07 -33.07
C ASN A 36 1.46 22.57 -32.92
N SER A 37 2.29 23.39 -32.25
CA SER A 37 3.31 24.23 -32.92
C SER A 37 4.07 25.19 -31.96
N GLU A 38 5.40 25.15 -32.10
CA GLU A 38 6.42 26.21 -32.17
C GLU A 38 6.47 27.44 -31.22
N LYS A 39 7.74 27.74 -30.86
CA LYS A 39 8.31 28.85 -30.06
C LYS A 39 7.83 30.26 -30.45
N GLN A 40 7.73 31.16 -29.45
CA GLN A 40 8.49 32.43 -29.44
C GLN A 40 8.49 33.13 -28.07
N THR A 41 9.63 33.77 -27.80
CA THR A 41 10.01 34.64 -26.68
C THR A 41 9.31 36.00 -26.70
N LYS A 42 8.94 36.55 -25.52
CA LYS A 42 9.12 37.98 -25.18
C LYS A 42 8.91 38.28 -23.70
N SER A 43 9.85 39.07 -23.17
CA SER A 43 9.83 39.76 -21.89
C SER A 43 8.84 40.95 -21.92
N SER A 44 8.07 41.16 -20.86
CA SER A 44 7.89 42.46 -20.19
C SER A 44 6.98 42.36 -18.96
N SER A 45 7.21 43.29 -18.05
CA SER A 45 6.88 43.37 -16.63
C SER A 45 5.44 43.76 -16.23
N LYS A 46 5.17 43.51 -14.94
CA LYS A 46 4.41 44.35 -13.97
C LYS A 46 2.89 44.15 -13.88
N THR A 47 2.40 43.62 -12.75
CA THR A 47 1.86 44.43 -11.63
C THR A 47 1.12 43.56 -10.61
N THR A 48 1.50 43.78 -9.35
CA THR A 48 0.89 43.37 -8.08
C THR A 48 -0.60 43.65 -7.97
N GLN A 49 -1.40 42.68 -7.50
CA GLN A 49 -2.54 42.96 -6.62
C GLN A 49 -2.61 41.95 -5.48
N THR A 50 -2.23 42.46 -4.31
CA THR A 50 -2.46 41.89 -2.99
C THR A 50 -3.83 42.38 -2.52
N THR A 51 -4.71 41.47 -2.11
CA THR A 51 -5.89 41.84 -1.33
C THR A 51 -5.87 41.03 -0.03
N LYS A 52 -5.46 41.71 1.05
CA LYS A 52 -5.78 41.35 2.44
C LYS A 52 -7.11 42.01 2.83
N ILE A 53 -7.70 41.54 3.93
CA ILE A 53 -8.80 42.08 4.80
C ILE A 53 -9.86 40.98 4.95
N SER A 54 -10.33 40.52 6.12
CA SER A 54 -10.05 40.85 7.53
C SER A 54 -10.47 39.68 8.43
N LYS A 55 -9.85 39.61 9.61
CA LYS A 55 -10.30 38.86 10.79
C LYS A 55 -11.56 39.49 11.38
N GLU A 56 -12.43 38.66 11.96
CA GLU A 56 -12.83 38.67 13.38
C GLU A 56 -14.30 38.29 13.60
N SER A 57 -14.54 37.18 14.32
CA SER A 57 -15.37 37.17 15.53
C SER A 57 -15.37 35.77 16.14
N LEU A 58 -14.65 35.65 17.26
CA LEU A 58 -14.75 34.54 18.20
C LEU A 58 -16.13 34.56 18.90
N LYS A 59 -16.78 33.39 18.99
CA LYS A 59 -17.69 33.08 20.09
C LYS A 59 -17.46 31.64 20.55
N THR A 60 -17.30 31.53 21.86
CA THR A 60 -16.81 30.39 22.61
C THR A 60 -17.98 29.68 23.33
N ILE A 61 -18.09 28.35 23.14
CA ILE A 61 -18.58 27.29 24.07
C ILE A 61 -20.12 27.25 24.31
N PRO A 62 -20.80 26.07 24.30
CA PRO A 62 -20.39 24.89 25.08
C PRO A 62 -20.27 23.53 24.41
N GLN A 63 -19.33 22.78 24.99
CA GLN A 63 -19.12 21.35 24.87
C GLN A 63 -20.43 20.59 25.13
N THR A 64 -20.74 19.64 24.26
CA THR A 64 -21.51 18.47 24.62
C THR A 64 -20.80 17.29 24.00
N MET A 65 -20.14 16.52 24.86
CA MET A 65 -19.56 15.23 24.51
C MET A 65 -20.69 14.31 24.05
N SER A 66 -20.68 13.97 22.76
CA SER A 66 -21.30 12.74 22.27
C SER A 66 -20.19 11.93 21.63
N SER A 67 -19.69 10.96 22.39
CA SER A 67 -18.86 9.89 21.89
C SER A 67 -19.69 9.06 20.92
N GLN A 68 -19.74 9.49 19.67
CA GLN A 68 -20.29 8.68 18.60
C GLN A 68 -19.22 7.64 18.27
N GLN A 69 -19.30 6.49 18.95
CA GLN A 69 -18.64 5.28 18.49
C GLN A 69 -19.13 5.05 17.06
N ASN A 70 -18.30 5.42 16.08
CA ASN A 70 -18.38 4.79 14.78
C ASN A 70 -18.03 3.33 15.02
N SER A 71 -19.05 2.52 15.26
CA SER A 71 -18.95 1.09 15.00
C SER A 71 -18.74 0.95 13.50
N SER A 72 -17.50 1.07 13.04
CA SER A 72 -17.09 0.38 11.84
C SER A 72 -17.40 -1.08 12.13
N THR A 73 -18.52 -1.56 11.57
CA THR A 73 -18.74 -2.98 11.41
C THR A 73 -17.54 -3.47 10.62
N ARG A 74 -16.53 -4.01 11.31
CA ARG A 74 -15.46 -4.78 10.68
C ARG A 74 -16.18 -5.73 9.73
N LEU A 75 -15.78 -5.73 8.47
CA LEU A 75 -16.13 -6.81 7.57
C LEU A 75 -15.82 -8.09 8.34
N ASN A 76 -16.79 -9.01 8.45
CA ASN A 76 -16.59 -10.29 9.14
C ASN A 76 -15.21 -10.82 8.73
N GLU A 77 -14.38 -11.18 9.72
CA GLU A 77 -13.03 -11.73 9.53
C GLU A 77 -13.08 -12.77 8.40
N MET A 78 -12.71 -12.33 7.19
CA MET A 78 -12.88 -13.13 6.01
C MET A 78 -11.64 -14.01 5.94
N ASN A 79 -11.79 -15.30 6.22
CA ASN A 79 -10.70 -16.24 6.07
C ASN A 79 -10.45 -16.46 4.57
N TYR A 80 -9.45 -15.77 4.02
CA TYR A 80 -9.01 -15.94 2.65
C TYR A 80 -8.17 -17.21 2.51
N THR A 81 -8.51 -18.05 1.55
CA THR A 81 -7.65 -19.15 1.12
C THR A 81 -6.36 -18.60 0.49
N GLU A 82 -5.30 -19.40 0.48
CA GLU A 82 -4.04 -19.02 -0.18
C GLU A 82 -4.22 -18.74 -1.68
N SER A 83 -5.17 -19.41 -2.34
CA SER A 83 -5.53 -19.10 -3.73
C SER A 83 -6.17 -17.71 -3.88
N GLU A 84 -7.02 -17.30 -2.94
CA GLU A 84 -7.63 -15.97 -2.95
C GLU A 84 -6.61 -14.89 -2.64
N LYS A 85 -5.77 -15.08 -1.61
CA LYS A 85 -4.65 -14.18 -1.30
C LYS A 85 -3.74 -13.98 -2.51
N ARG A 86 -3.39 -15.07 -3.21
CA ARG A 86 -2.59 -15.00 -4.44
C ARG A 86 -3.31 -14.25 -5.57
N ALA A 87 -4.61 -14.47 -5.76
CA ALA A 87 -5.39 -13.76 -6.77
C ALA A 87 -5.45 -12.25 -6.48
N ILE A 88 -5.75 -11.88 -5.24
CA ILE A 88 -5.77 -10.50 -4.75
C ILE A 88 -4.39 -9.86 -4.93
N THR A 89 -3.32 -10.56 -4.55
CA THR A 89 -1.94 -10.11 -4.72
C THR A 89 -1.58 -9.88 -6.19
N ASN A 90 -2.07 -10.71 -7.10
CA ASN A 90 -1.82 -10.54 -8.54
C ASN A 90 -2.54 -9.30 -9.10
N GLU A 91 -3.77 -9.04 -8.67
CA GLU A 91 -4.49 -7.81 -9.02
C GLU A 91 -3.78 -6.57 -8.45
N PHE A 92 -3.32 -6.66 -7.19
CA PHE A 92 -2.53 -5.60 -6.58
C PHE A 92 -1.23 -5.34 -7.35
N LEU A 93 -0.52 -6.39 -7.76
CA LEU A 93 0.67 -6.28 -8.60
C LEU A 93 0.35 -5.67 -9.97
N LEU A 94 -0.77 -6.04 -10.61
CA LEU A 94 -1.15 -5.46 -11.90
C LEU A 94 -1.40 -3.95 -11.80
N TRP A 95 -2.11 -3.52 -10.75
CA TRP A 95 -2.28 -2.11 -10.44
C TRP A 95 -0.94 -1.41 -10.17
N ALA A 96 -0.09 -2.01 -9.33
CA ALA A 96 1.21 -1.47 -8.95
C ALA A 96 2.17 -1.36 -10.14
N SER A 97 2.11 -2.30 -11.08
CA SER A 97 2.99 -2.34 -12.26
C SER A 97 2.84 -1.11 -13.14
N LYS A 98 1.61 -0.66 -13.38
CA LYS A 98 1.35 0.56 -14.18
C LYS A 98 1.93 1.80 -13.51
N ARG A 99 1.82 1.90 -12.18
CA ARG A 99 2.40 3.00 -11.40
C ARG A 99 3.92 2.94 -11.38
N ALA A 100 4.49 1.74 -11.30
CA ALA A 100 5.93 1.53 -11.36
C ALA A 100 6.48 2.03 -12.71
N GLU A 101 5.81 1.74 -13.83
CA GLU A 101 6.18 2.27 -15.15
C GLU A 101 6.17 3.80 -15.17
N ILE A 102 5.08 4.42 -14.69
CA ILE A 102 4.96 5.90 -14.62
C ILE A 102 6.06 6.50 -13.74
N GLY A 103 6.38 5.86 -12.62
CA GLY A 103 7.38 6.31 -11.66
C GLY A 103 8.83 5.98 -12.04
N GLY A 104 9.07 5.30 -13.17
CA GLY A 104 10.41 4.88 -13.56
C GLY A 104 11.02 3.81 -12.65
N MET A 105 10.18 2.92 -12.11
CA MET A 105 10.56 1.86 -11.18
C MET A 105 10.13 0.48 -11.71
N ALA A 106 10.77 -0.55 -11.18
CA ALA A 106 10.30 -1.93 -11.25
C ALA A 106 9.46 -2.27 -10.01
N VAL A 107 8.59 -3.27 -10.13
CA VAL A 107 7.81 -3.82 -9.01
C VAL A 107 7.82 -5.35 -9.00
N THR A 108 7.86 -5.94 -7.81
CA THR A 108 7.81 -7.39 -7.59
C THR A 108 6.86 -7.74 -6.45
N THR A 109 6.31 -8.95 -6.43
CA THR A 109 5.56 -9.48 -5.27
C THR A 109 6.46 -10.08 -4.19
N ARG A 110 7.79 -10.07 -4.38
CA ARG A 110 8.71 -10.42 -3.29
C ARG A 110 8.82 -9.21 -2.36
N PHE A 111 7.92 -9.10 -1.39
CA PHE A 111 7.89 -8.01 -0.40
C PHE A 111 8.49 -8.42 0.94
N PHE A 112 8.38 -9.70 1.27
CA PHE A 112 8.84 -10.31 2.49
C PHE A 112 9.52 -11.63 2.14
N ASP A 113 10.62 -11.89 2.83
CA ASP A 113 11.28 -13.19 2.84
C ASP A 113 12.17 -13.25 4.08
N HIS A 114 12.40 -14.44 4.61
CA HIS A 114 13.21 -14.66 5.80
C HIS A 114 13.98 -15.97 5.73
N GLY A 115 15.04 -16.07 6.53
CA GLY A 115 15.84 -17.29 6.64
C GLY A 115 15.15 -18.36 7.46
N ALA A 116 15.90 -19.42 7.77
CA ALA A 116 15.57 -20.32 8.86
C ALA A 116 15.60 -19.51 10.17
N SER A 117 14.48 -18.85 10.47
CA SER A 117 14.22 -18.16 11.73
C SER A 117 13.33 -19.06 12.60
N GLY A 118 12.99 -18.60 13.80
CA GLY A 118 12.36 -19.41 14.85
C GLY A 118 10.96 -19.93 14.51
N LYS A 119 10.18 -20.24 15.56
CA LYS A 119 8.84 -20.83 15.41
C LYS A 119 7.73 -19.79 15.58
N GLY A 120 8.08 -18.50 15.54
CA GLY A 120 7.15 -17.40 15.73
C GLY A 120 6.46 -16.99 14.44
N ASP A 121 5.28 -16.39 14.59
CA ASP A 121 4.61 -15.71 13.50
C ASP A 121 5.39 -14.46 13.11
N TRP A 122 5.37 -14.13 11.82
CA TRP A 122 5.97 -12.91 11.29
C TRP A 122 4.94 -11.83 11.11
N TYR A 123 5.29 -10.62 11.51
CA TYR A 123 4.39 -9.48 11.50
C TYR A 123 5.10 -8.19 11.12
N ALA A 124 4.31 -7.25 10.59
CA ALA A 124 4.67 -5.84 10.47
C ALA A 124 3.99 -5.05 11.60
N LEU A 125 4.54 -3.89 11.96
CA LEU A 125 3.96 -2.97 12.94
C LEU A 125 3.53 -1.67 12.30
N THR A 126 2.41 -1.12 12.75
CA THR A 126 1.97 0.25 12.45
C THR A 126 2.47 1.24 13.52
N PRO A 127 2.42 2.56 13.28
CA PRO A 127 2.86 3.57 14.26
C PRO A 127 2.07 3.54 15.58
N ASP A 128 0.81 3.08 15.54
CA ASP A 128 -0.06 2.89 16.70
C ASP A 128 0.06 1.48 17.32
N TRP A 129 1.13 0.74 16.97
CA TRP A 129 1.47 -0.58 17.54
C TRP A 129 0.50 -1.70 17.21
N GLN A 130 -0.36 -1.54 16.21
CA GLN A 130 -1.10 -2.67 15.65
C GLN A 130 -0.13 -3.58 14.89
N ALA A 131 -0.31 -4.89 15.05
CA ALA A 131 0.46 -5.86 14.28
C ALA A 131 -0.38 -6.38 13.13
N ILE A 132 0.25 -6.40 11.95
CA ILE A 132 -0.29 -6.98 10.74
C ILE A 132 0.37 -8.34 10.57
N LEU A 133 -0.41 -9.42 10.61
CA LEU A 133 0.11 -10.77 10.39
C LEU A 133 0.58 -10.91 8.95
N VAL A 134 1.84 -11.29 8.74
CA VAL A 134 2.44 -11.47 7.41
C VAL A 134 2.60 -12.95 7.08
N GLN A 135 3.03 -13.75 8.05
CA GLN A 135 3.10 -15.20 7.92
C GLN A 135 2.79 -15.84 9.26
N GLN A 136 1.83 -16.78 9.26
CA GLN A 136 1.54 -17.62 10.41
C GLN A 136 2.39 -18.88 10.34
N GLN A 137 3.14 -19.18 11.41
CA GLN A 137 4.02 -20.34 11.48
C GLN A 137 3.29 -21.58 12.00
N ASP A 138 2.31 -21.39 12.88
CA ASP A 138 1.52 -22.45 13.48
C ASP A 138 0.02 -22.10 13.41
N SER A 139 -0.66 -22.71 12.44
CA SER A 139 -2.09 -22.49 12.20
C SER A 139 -3.01 -23.04 13.30
N SER A 140 -2.47 -23.81 14.26
CA SER A 140 -3.23 -24.25 15.44
C SER A 140 -3.33 -23.18 16.52
N ARG A 141 -2.46 -22.17 16.49
CA ARG A 141 -2.51 -21.03 17.42
C ARG A 141 -3.68 -20.13 17.07
N GLN A 142 -4.36 -19.66 18.11
CA GLN A 142 -5.41 -18.67 17.94
C GLN A 142 -4.81 -17.39 17.32
N ASN A 143 -5.37 -16.96 16.19
CA ASN A 143 -4.98 -15.71 15.57
C ASN A 143 -5.33 -14.55 16.52
N SER A 144 -4.30 -13.83 16.98
CA SER A 144 -4.45 -12.65 17.85
C SER A 144 -4.31 -11.34 17.08
N TYR A 145 -4.09 -11.41 15.76
CA TYR A 145 -3.86 -10.26 14.91
C TYR A 145 -5.17 -9.69 14.40
N SER A 146 -5.35 -8.39 14.58
CA SER A 146 -6.55 -7.68 14.14
C SER A 146 -6.55 -7.35 12.64
N ILE A 147 -5.41 -7.52 11.97
CA ILE A 147 -5.18 -7.29 10.54
C ILE A 147 -4.28 -8.42 10.04
N GLN A 148 -4.62 -8.98 8.87
CA GLN A 148 -3.79 -9.93 8.15
C GLN A 148 -3.38 -9.34 6.80
N ALA A 149 -2.11 -9.50 6.43
CA ALA A 149 -1.66 -9.17 5.09
C ALA A 149 -2.25 -10.18 4.09
N LEU A 150 -2.99 -9.67 3.11
CA LEU A 150 -3.44 -10.44 1.95
C LEU A 150 -2.29 -10.67 0.94
N GLY A 151 -1.28 -9.81 1.00
CA GLY A 151 -0.06 -9.87 0.20
C GLY A 151 0.64 -8.52 0.19
N GLY A 152 1.60 -8.37 -0.72
CA GLY A 152 2.38 -7.15 -0.84
C GLY A 152 3.19 -7.07 -2.12
N VAL A 153 3.77 -5.89 -2.35
CA VAL A 153 4.66 -5.61 -3.48
C VAL A 153 5.83 -4.74 -3.03
N THR A 154 6.95 -4.81 -3.75
CA THR A 154 8.10 -3.92 -3.55
C THR A 154 8.42 -3.19 -4.83
N PHE A 155 8.45 -1.86 -4.74
CA PHE A 155 8.95 -0.96 -5.77
C PHE A 155 10.44 -0.72 -5.56
N TYR A 156 11.21 -0.72 -6.65
CA TYR A 156 12.63 -0.41 -6.62
C TYR A 156 13.11 0.16 -7.97
N THR A 157 14.17 0.96 -7.96
CA THR A 157 14.86 1.32 -9.21
C THR A 157 15.73 0.14 -9.66
N SER A 158 15.44 -0.42 -10.83
CA SER A 158 16.18 -1.58 -11.35
C SER A 158 17.56 -1.20 -11.88
N LYS A 159 18.58 -2.01 -11.60
CA LYS A 159 19.95 -1.86 -12.14
C LYS A 159 20.02 -1.98 -13.66
N ASP A 160 19.11 -2.76 -14.25
CA ASP A 160 19.07 -3.01 -15.70
C ASP A 160 18.06 -2.12 -16.45
N GLY A 161 17.45 -1.16 -15.76
CA GLY A 161 16.45 -0.27 -16.35
C GLY A 161 15.07 -0.91 -16.57
N THR A 162 14.82 -2.12 -16.04
CA THR A 162 13.45 -2.69 -16.02
C THR A 162 12.47 -1.73 -15.36
N LEU A 163 11.33 -1.51 -16.03
CA LEU A 163 10.20 -0.73 -15.55
C LEU A 163 8.96 -1.62 -15.46
N GLY A 164 8.04 -1.31 -14.55
CA GLY A 164 6.82 -2.10 -14.38
C GLY A 164 7.06 -3.44 -13.70
N ARG A 165 6.26 -4.45 -14.06
CA ARG A 165 6.38 -5.78 -13.46
C ARG A 165 7.75 -6.39 -13.74
N SER A 166 8.49 -6.70 -12.68
CA SER A 166 9.72 -7.48 -12.76
C SER A 166 9.43 -8.98 -12.63
N ASN A 167 9.95 -9.75 -13.59
CA ASN A 167 9.98 -11.22 -13.52
C ASN A 167 11.35 -11.75 -13.09
N LYS A 168 12.22 -10.88 -12.56
CA LYS A 168 13.57 -11.26 -12.14
C LYS A 168 13.49 -12.16 -10.91
N VAL A 169 14.13 -13.31 -11.00
CA VAL A 169 14.31 -14.21 -9.86
C VAL A 169 15.56 -13.75 -9.11
N MET A 170 15.41 -13.34 -7.85
CA MET A 170 16.56 -13.00 -7.00
C MET A 170 17.02 -14.30 -6.33
N THR A 171 18.05 -14.93 -6.90
CA THR A 171 18.51 -16.29 -6.54
C THR A 171 19.58 -16.30 -5.45
N SER A 172 20.13 -15.15 -5.07
CA SER A 172 21.10 -15.05 -3.97
C SER A 172 20.54 -15.50 -2.63
N ALA A 173 21.47 -15.71 -1.69
CA ALA A 173 21.15 -15.81 -0.28
C ALA A 173 20.33 -14.59 0.18
N LEU A 174 19.38 -14.82 1.09
CA LEU A 174 18.51 -13.79 1.69
C LEU A 174 19.25 -12.53 2.16
N ALA A 175 20.50 -12.69 2.62
CA ALA A 175 21.35 -11.59 3.06
C ALA A 175 21.65 -10.55 1.96
N ALA A 176 21.59 -10.93 0.69
CA ALA A 176 21.75 -9.98 -0.42
C ALA A 176 20.51 -9.11 -0.64
N GLY A 177 19.34 -9.54 -0.15
CA GLY A 177 18.09 -8.79 -0.29
C GLY A 177 17.83 -8.39 -1.74
N TYR A 178 17.44 -7.13 -1.94
CA TYR A 178 17.19 -6.57 -3.27
C TYR A 178 18.46 -6.18 -4.02
N ASN A 179 19.66 -6.29 -3.43
CA ASN A 179 20.91 -5.83 -4.07
C ASN A 179 21.18 -6.52 -5.42
N GLU A 180 20.65 -7.72 -5.68
CA GLU A 180 20.82 -8.36 -6.99
C GLU A 180 20.18 -7.59 -8.15
N VAL A 181 19.08 -6.89 -7.88
CA VAL A 181 18.25 -6.27 -8.92
C VAL A 181 18.09 -4.76 -8.75
N ALA A 182 18.16 -4.25 -7.52
CA ALA A 182 17.86 -2.88 -7.18
C ALA A 182 19.12 -2.03 -7.04
N ASP A 183 19.07 -0.79 -7.50
CA ASP A 183 20.00 0.26 -7.12
C ASP A 183 19.70 0.71 -5.68
N LEU A 184 20.53 0.28 -4.73
CA LEU A 184 20.36 0.61 -3.31
C LEU A 184 20.63 2.10 -2.99
N GLY A 185 21.15 2.88 -3.94
CA GLY A 185 21.25 4.34 -3.83
C GLY A 185 19.92 5.06 -4.10
N LYS A 186 18.87 4.31 -4.46
CA LYS A 186 17.53 4.81 -4.76
C LYS A 186 16.50 4.20 -3.79
N PRO A 187 15.33 4.85 -3.62
CA PRO A 187 14.29 4.34 -2.73
C PRO A 187 13.84 2.92 -3.11
N ILE A 188 13.65 2.09 -2.08
CA ILE A 188 12.98 0.80 -2.17
C ILE A 188 11.79 0.87 -1.23
N ILE A 189 10.58 0.66 -1.76
CA ILE A 189 9.35 0.84 -1.00
C ILE A 189 8.54 -0.44 -1.02
N LYS A 190 8.23 -0.97 0.17
CA LYS A 190 7.37 -2.14 0.37
C LYS A 190 5.94 -1.67 0.65
N TYR A 191 4.97 -2.31 0.02
CA TYR A 191 3.56 -2.14 0.31
C TYR A 191 2.95 -3.45 0.76
N LEU A 192 2.12 -3.40 1.81
CA LEU A 192 1.27 -4.50 2.27
C LEU A 192 -0.18 -4.13 2.04
N LEU A 193 -0.97 -5.07 1.55
CA LEU A 193 -2.42 -4.96 1.48
C LEU A 193 -3.02 -5.71 2.67
N GLY A 194 -3.67 -4.98 3.58
CA GLY A 194 -4.39 -5.55 4.72
C GLY A 194 -5.77 -6.09 4.34
N ASP A 195 -6.28 -7.04 5.12
CA ASP A 195 -7.65 -7.55 5.03
C ASP A 195 -8.70 -6.57 5.59
N ASP A 196 -8.25 -5.49 6.20
CA ASP A 196 -9.03 -4.29 6.55
C ASP A 196 -9.31 -3.38 5.34
N GLY A 197 -8.70 -3.66 4.18
CA GLY A 197 -8.85 -2.90 2.95
C GLY A 197 -7.86 -1.75 2.79
N GLU A 198 -6.93 -1.58 3.74
CA GLU A 198 -5.94 -0.51 3.73
C GLU A 198 -4.60 -0.97 3.10
N ILE A 199 -3.84 -0.01 2.59
CA ILE A 199 -2.49 -0.25 2.06
C ILE A 199 -1.48 0.39 3.01
N TYR A 200 -0.47 -0.37 3.41
CA TYR A 200 0.57 0.05 4.33
C TYR A 200 1.92 0.14 3.61
N GLU A 201 2.67 1.21 3.84
CA GLU A 201 3.94 1.55 3.17
C GLU A 201 5.13 1.46 4.13
N TYR A 202 6.27 0.96 3.65
CA TYR A 202 7.53 0.97 4.37
C TYR A 202 8.73 1.26 3.46
N HIS A 203 9.61 2.15 3.91
CA HIS A 203 10.85 2.53 3.23
C HIS A 203 11.95 1.54 3.63
N SER A 204 12.28 0.63 2.72
CA SER A 204 13.23 -0.44 2.93
C SER A 204 14.67 0.03 2.77
N SER A 205 15.56 -0.55 3.57
CA SER A 205 17.01 -0.45 3.42
C SER A 205 17.55 -1.41 2.35
N GLY A 206 16.68 -2.21 1.73
CA GLY A 206 17.03 -3.21 0.72
C GLY A 206 17.10 -4.65 1.25
N SER A 207 16.79 -4.89 2.54
CA SER A 207 16.68 -6.26 3.07
C SER A 207 15.29 -6.83 2.81
N PHE A 208 15.16 -8.14 2.61
CA PHE A 208 13.84 -8.78 2.54
C PHE A 208 13.10 -8.75 3.87
N THR A 209 13.82 -8.87 4.99
CA THR A 209 13.25 -8.93 6.35
C THR A 209 13.06 -7.56 7.00
N ASP A 210 13.61 -6.47 6.45
CA ASP A 210 13.44 -5.17 7.10
C ASP A 210 11.98 -4.70 7.11
N GLY A 211 11.60 -4.05 8.21
CA GLY A 211 10.21 -3.71 8.53
C GLY A 211 9.39 -4.85 9.15
N PHE A 212 9.93 -6.08 9.18
CA PHE A 212 9.24 -7.25 9.71
C PHE A 212 9.90 -7.79 10.98
N TYR A 213 9.08 -8.39 11.83
CA TYR A 213 9.46 -8.91 13.13
C TYR A 213 8.93 -10.32 13.30
N GLU A 214 9.68 -11.14 14.02
CA GLU A 214 9.26 -12.47 14.43
C GLU A 214 8.78 -12.42 15.89
N MET A 215 7.65 -13.07 16.19
CA MET A 215 7.28 -13.37 17.57
C MET A 215 8.31 -14.33 18.20
N ASP A 216 8.36 -14.40 19.52
CA ASP A 216 9.09 -15.49 20.18
C ASP A 216 8.34 -16.84 20.02
N ASP A 217 8.99 -17.93 20.43
CA ASP A 217 8.41 -19.28 20.35
C ASP A 217 7.11 -19.46 21.19
N LYS A 218 6.82 -18.51 22.10
CA LYS A 218 5.63 -18.47 22.94
C LYS A 218 4.54 -17.53 22.39
N GLY A 219 4.78 -16.89 21.24
CA GLY A 219 3.85 -15.95 20.60
C GLY A 219 3.89 -14.53 21.16
N ASN A 220 4.91 -14.15 21.94
CA ASN A 220 5.07 -12.79 22.45
C ASN A 220 5.88 -11.94 21.49
N ARG A 221 5.56 -10.64 21.42
CA ARG A 221 6.34 -9.66 20.68
C ARG A 221 7.71 -9.50 21.32
N GLN A 222 8.75 -9.56 20.50
CA GLN A 222 10.11 -9.31 20.96
C GLN A 222 10.37 -7.79 20.96
N GLU A 223 10.42 -7.18 22.14
CA GLU A 223 10.93 -5.82 22.30
C GLU A 223 12.47 -5.88 22.32
N ASN A 224 13.09 -5.87 21.15
CA ASN A 224 14.54 -6.08 21.01
C ASN A 224 15.38 -4.80 21.13
N GLY A 225 14.85 -3.74 21.76
CA GLY A 225 15.56 -2.50 22.10
C GLY A 225 16.09 -1.68 20.90
N ARG A 226 15.80 -2.10 19.67
CA ARG A 226 16.11 -1.37 18.45
C ARG A 226 15.02 -0.33 18.16
N PRO A 227 15.32 0.77 17.45
CA PRO A 227 14.28 1.65 16.93
C PRO A 227 13.27 0.82 16.15
N ILE A 228 11.99 0.96 16.50
CA ILE A 228 10.92 0.20 15.87
C ILE A 228 10.63 0.87 14.53
N GLN A 229 10.71 0.03 13.50
CA GLN A 229 10.45 0.38 12.13
C GLN A 229 9.01 -0.03 11.85
N THR A 230 8.20 0.93 11.42
CA THR A 230 6.76 0.74 11.24
C THR A 230 6.36 0.97 9.80
N PHE A 231 5.41 0.19 9.34
CA PHE A 231 4.65 0.47 8.12
C PHE A 231 3.60 1.55 8.41
N THR A 232 3.59 2.63 7.65
CA THR A 232 2.58 3.70 7.78
C THR A 232 1.44 3.49 6.80
N LEU A 233 0.26 4.06 7.06
CA LEU A 233 -0.80 4.08 6.05
C LEU A 233 -0.30 4.77 4.78
N SER A 234 -0.50 4.13 3.63
CA SER A 234 -0.08 4.66 2.33
C SER A 234 -0.96 5.84 1.94
N ALA A 235 -0.34 6.89 1.40
CA ALA A 235 -1.05 8.03 0.82
C ALA A 235 -1.46 7.79 -0.65
N ASP A 236 -1.05 6.65 -1.23
CA ASP A 236 -1.18 6.36 -2.66
C ASP A 236 -2.44 5.54 -3.04
N THR A 237 -3.36 5.37 -2.08
CA THR A 237 -4.65 4.66 -2.24
C THR A 237 -5.64 5.44 -3.09
#